data_AF-A0A9J5WCP1-F1
#
_entry.id   AF-A0A9J5WCP1-F1
#
_cell.length_a   1.000
_cell.length_b   1.000
_cell.length_c   1.000
_cell.angle_alpha   90.00
_cell.angle_beta   90.00
_cell.angle_gamma   90.00
#
_symmetry.space_group_name_H-M   'P 1'
#
loop_
_entity.id
_entity.type
_entity.pdbx_description
1 polymer ?
#
loop_
_entity_poly.entity_id
_entity_poly.type
_entity_poly.pdbx_seq_one_letter_code
_entity_poly.pdbx_strand_id
1 'polypeptide(L)'
;MSLKTLLFLLDDKVIMTFLSCEVYNLGTGKGSSVLEVVAAFEKASGKKIPLVMSGRRPGDAEIVYAATEKAERELNWRAKYGIEDMCRDQWNWASKNPYGYEGSKESK
;
A
#
# COMPACT_ATOMS: atom_id res chain seq x y z
N MET A 1 -43.11 -37.86 8.46
CA MET A 1 -42.89 -36.58 7.75
C MET A 1 -41.64 -35.95 8.36
N SER A 2 -40.47 -36.23 7.77
CA SER A 2 -39.15 -36.01 8.37
C SER A 2 -38.66 -34.59 8.05
N LEU A 3 -37.88 -33.99 8.96
CA LEU A 3 -37.31 -32.63 8.94
C LEU A 3 -36.61 -32.17 7.64
N LYS A 4 -36.48 -33.02 6.63
CA LYS A 4 -35.92 -32.66 5.32
C LYS A 4 -36.74 -31.63 4.54
N THR A 5 -38.00 -31.38 4.87
CA THR A 5 -38.82 -30.37 4.18
C THR A 5 -38.56 -28.94 4.68
N LEU A 6 -37.94 -28.75 5.85
CA LEU A 6 -37.68 -27.40 6.38
C LEU A 6 -36.40 -26.76 5.80
N LEU A 7 -35.51 -27.56 5.20
CA LEU A 7 -34.26 -27.06 4.60
C LEU A 7 -34.45 -26.45 3.20
N PHE A 8 -35.64 -26.56 2.61
CA PHE A 8 -35.95 -26.01 1.28
C PHE A 8 -36.61 -24.61 1.34
N LEU A 9 -36.84 -24.06 2.54
CA LEU A 9 -37.43 -22.72 2.74
C LEU A 9 -36.41 -21.69 3.26
N LEU A 10 -35.11 -21.98 3.15
CA LEU A 10 -34.03 -21.03 3.35
C LEU A 10 -33.41 -20.66 2.00
N ASP A 11 -34.26 -20.33 1.03
CA ASP A 11 -33.91 -19.52 -0.13
C ASP A 11 -33.34 -18.19 0.38
N ASP A 12 -32.00 -18.11 0.45
CA ASP A 12 -31.10 -16.96 0.21
C ASP A 12 -31.43 -15.55 0.74
N LYS A 13 -32.46 -15.37 1.56
CA LYS A 13 -32.89 -14.07 2.05
C LYS A 13 -33.45 -14.24 3.44
N VAL A 14 -32.98 -13.43 4.37
CA VAL A 14 -33.44 -13.32 5.78
C VAL A 14 -32.66 -14.23 6.75
N ILE A 15 -31.42 -13.83 7.05
CA ILE A 15 -30.93 -13.40 8.38
C ILE A 15 -29.42 -13.13 8.23
N MET A 16 -29.04 -11.93 7.79
CA MET A 16 -27.70 -11.37 7.97
C MET A 16 -27.79 -9.84 7.79
N THR A 17 -28.41 -9.19 8.76
CA THR A 17 -28.40 -7.73 8.95
C THR A 17 -27.88 -7.56 10.38
N PHE A 18 -26.80 -6.85 10.71
CA PHE A 18 -26.26 -5.59 10.19
C PHE A 18 -24.76 -5.46 10.52
N LEU A 19 -23.87 -5.71 9.57
CA LEU A 19 -22.52 -5.12 9.49
C LEU A 19 -22.00 -5.39 8.08
N SER A 20 -22.27 -4.48 7.15
CA SER A 20 -21.63 -4.51 5.83
C SER A 20 -20.18 -4.07 6.01
N CYS A 21 -19.23 -4.99 5.82
CA CYS A 21 -17.81 -4.69 5.83
C CYS A 21 -17.30 -4.64 4.39
N GLU A 22 -16.84 -3.47 3.95
CA GLU A 22 -16.30 -3.28 2.61
C GLU A 22 -14.78 -3.14 2.65
N VAL A 23 -14.10 -3.89 1.79
CA VAL A 23 -12.64 -3.86 1.63
C VAL A 23 -12.28 -3.11 0.35
N TYR A 24 -11.26 -2.28 0.43
CA TYR A 24 -10.74 -1.49 -0.69
C TYR A 24 -9.21 -1.58 -0.74
N ASN A 25 -8.66 -1.75 -1.93
CA ASN A 25 -7.23 -1.57 -2.13
C ASN A 25 -6.93 -0.08 -2.31
N LEU A 26 -6.00 0.44 -1.51
CA LEU A 26 -5.50 1.80 -1.65
C LEU A 26 -4.08 1.76 -2.19
N GLY A 27 -3.92 2.18 -3.43
CA GLY A 27 -2.63 2.24 -4.09
C GLY A 27 -2.73 3.09 -5.35
N THR A 28 -1.63 3.12 -6.11
CA THR A 28 -1.53 3.91 -7.34
C THR A 28 -1.95 3.14 -8.59
N GLY A 29 -2.15 1.82 -8.48
CA GLY A 29 -2.32 0.94 -9.63
C GLY A 29 -1.04 0.70 -10.45
N LYS A 30 0.09 1.33 -10.06
CA LYS A 30 1.36 1.25 -10.78
C LYS A 30 2.41 0.59 -9.90
N GLY A 31 2.98 -0.51 -10.38
CA GLY A 31 4.18 -1.10 -9.78
C GLY A 31 5.38 -0.19 -9.97
N SER A 32 6.32 -0.25 -9.04
CA SER A 32 7.65 0.36 -9.19
C SER A 32 8.68 -0.62 -8.66
N SER A 33 9.72 -0.84 -9.46
CA SER A 33 10.85 -1.67 -9.09
C SER A 33 11.73 -0.98 -8.04
N VAL A 34 12.54 -1.76 -7.34
CA VAL A 34 13.52 -1.25 -6.37
C VAL A 34 14.46 -0.23 -7.03
N LEU A 35 14.90 -0.50 -8.27
CA LEU A 35 15.83 0.37 -8.97
C LEU A 35 15.18 1.69 -9.43
N GLU A 36 13.90 1.67 -9.78
CA GLU A 36 13.15 2.91 -10.06
C GLU A 36 13.00 3.78 -8.81
N VAL A 37 12.73 3.17 -7.65
CA VAL A 37 12.70 3.90 -6.36
C VAL A 37 14.06 4.53 -6.08
N VAL A 38 15.15 3.77 -6.24
CA VAL A 38 16.51 4.31 -6.03
C VAL A 38 16.78 5.47 -6.97
N ALA A 39 16.51 5.32 -8.27
CA ALA A 39 16.73 6.38 -9.25
C ALA A 39 15.92 7.65 -8.94
N ALA A 40 14.65 7.50 -8.57
CA ALA A 40 13.80 8.62 -8.15
C ALA A 40 14.33 9.31 -6.89
N PHE A 41 14.87 8.53 -5.94
CA PHE A 41 15.46 9.07 -4.71
C PHE A 41 16.82 9.75 -4.94
N GLU A 42 17.66 9.23 -5.83
CA GLU A 42 18.89 9.92 -6.26
C GLU A 42 18.56 11.26 -6.91
N LYS A 43 17.55 11.30 -7.79
CA LYS A 43 17.06 12.54 -8.41
C LYS A 43 16.56 13.54 -7.37
N ALA A 44 15.77 13.08 -6.39
CA ALA A 44 15.22 13.93 -5.33
C ALA A 44 16.31 14.48 -4.39
N SER A 45 17.30 13.66 -4.04
CA SER A 45 18.35 14.03 -3.08
C SER A 45 19.55 14.74 -3.70
N GLY A 46 19.74 14.62 -5.02
CA GLY A 46 20.95 15.06 -5.71
C GLY A 46 22.19 14.26 -5.31
N LYS A 47 22.02 13.10 -4.66
CA LYS A 47 23.11 12.25 -4.15
C LYS A 47 23.06 10.88 -4.80
N LYS A 48 24.24 10.28 -4.95
CA LYS A 48 24.36 8.87 -5.34
C LYS A 48 24.11 7.96 -4.15
N ILE A 49 23.31 6.92 -4.36
CA ILE A 49 22.96 5.92 -3.36
C ILE A 49 23.74 4.65 -3.71
N PRO A 50 24.73 4.26 -2.88
CA PRO A 50 25.47 3.03 -3.10
C PRO A 50 24.55 1.82 -3.03
N LEU A 51 24.59 0.97 -4.07
CA LEU A 51 23.80 -0.24 -4.15
C LEU A 51 24.68 -1.48 -4.07
N VAL A 52 24.21 -2.50 -3.35
CA VAL A 52 24.80 -3.84 -3.32
C VAL A 52 23.70 -4.83 -3.64
N MET A 53 23.90 -5.57 -4.73
CA MET A 53 22.99 -6.66 -5.09
C MET A 53 23.18 -7.79 -4.08
N SER A 54 22.10 -8.19 -3.42
CA SER A 54 22.08 -9.28 -2.45
C SER A 54 21.08 -10.35 -2.86
N GLY A 55 21.14 -11.52 -2.21
CA GLY A 55 20.17 -12.58 -2.45
C GLY A 55 18.74 -12.16 -2.10
N ARG A 56 17.75 -12.89 -2.62
CA ARG A 56 16.35 -12.66 -2.28
C ARG A 56 16.12 -12.83 -0.78
N ARG A 57 15.39 -11.89 -0.17
CA ARG A 57 14.91 -12.05 1.20
C ARG A 57 13.77 -13.08 1.21
N PRO A 58 13.84 -14.13 2.05
CA PRO A 58 12.77 -15.13 2.13
C PRO A 58 11.42 -14.49 2.46
N GLY A 59 10.37 -14.88 1.73
CA GLY A 59 9.01 -14.35 1.90
C GLY A 59 8.65 -13.16 1.00
N ASP A 60 9.62 -12.56 0.30
CA ASP A 60 9.32 -11.50 -0.67
C ASP A 60 8.65 -12.06 -1.94
N ALA A 61 7.47 -11.53 -2.27
CA ALA A 61 6.84 -11.74 -3.56
C ALA A 61 7.60 -11.00 -4.67
N GLU A 62 7.53 -11.50 -5.90
CA GLU A 62 8.25 -10.90 -7.04
C GLU A 62 7.63 -9.58 -7.50
N ILE A 63 6.31 -9.52 -7.61
CA ILE A 63 5.56 -8.32 -8.02
C ILE A 63 4.25 -8.28 -7.25
N VAL A 64 3.93 -7.12 -6.65
CA VAL A 64 2.64 -6.84 -6.01
C VAL A 64 2.27 -5.39 -6.26
N TYR A 65 1.06 -5.15 -6.76
CA TYR A 65 0.47 -3.81 -6.89
C TYR A 65 -1.06 -3.88 -6.72
N ALA A 66 -1.66 -2.75 -6.36
CA ALA A 66 -3.08 -2.66 -6.04
C ALA A 66 -3.96 -2.57 -7.30
N ALA A 67 -5.04 -3.35 -7.38
CA ALA A 67 -6.16 -3.08 -8.28
C ALA A 67 -7.07 -2.00 -7.66
N THR A 68 -7.13 -0.81 -8.27
CA THR A 68 -7.70 0.41 -7.65
C THR A 68 -9.13 0.74 -8.11
N GLU A 69 -9.68 -0.02 -9.05
CA GLU A 69 -10.93 0.28 -9.74
C GLU A 69 -12.13 0.37 -8.78
N LYS A 70 -12.13 -0.46 -7.72
CA LYS A 70 -13.19 -0.44 -6.69
C LYS A 70 -13.19 0.89 -5.93
N ALA A 71 -12.02 1.33 -5.45
CA ALA A 71 -11.89 2.59 -4.69
C ALA A 71 -12.23 3.81 -5.57
N GLU A 72 -11.84 3.78 -6.85
CA GLU A 72 -12.17 4.83 -7.80
C GLU A 72 -13.68 4.94 -8.04
N ARG A 73 -14.36 3.81 -8.24
CA ARG A 73 -15.80 3.78 -8.54
C ARG A 73 -16.67 4.12 -7.33
N GLU A 74 -16.36 3.55 -6.17
CA GLU A 74 -17.26 3.59 -5.00
C GLU A 74 -16.90 4.71 -4.01
N LEU A 75 -15.62 5.07 -3.90
CA LEU A 75 -15.17 6.14 -3.01
C LEU A 75 -14.86 7.45 -3.76
N ASN A 76 -14.92 7.44 -5.10
CA ASN A 76 -14.44 8.54 -5.94
C ASN A 76 -12.99 8.96 -5.57
N TRP A 77 -12.19 7.98 -5.13
CA TRP A 77 -10.84 8.20 -4.64
C TRP A 77 -9.80 7.65 -5.62
N ARG A 78 -8.75 8.43 -5.87
CA ARG A 78 -7.58 8.03 -6.67
C ARG A 78 -6.32 8.63 -6.07
N ALA A 79 -5.24 7.85 -6.00
CA ALA A 79 -3.92 8.38 -5.67
C ALA A 79 -3.48 9.43 -6.71
N LYS A 80 -3.04 10.60 -6.23
CA LYS A 80 -2.69 11.75 -7.09
C LYS A 80 -1.19 11.89 -7.34
N TYR A 81 -0.37 11.33 -6.47
CA TYR A 81 1.07 11.54 -6.43
C TYR A 81 1.81 10.29 -6.91
N GLY A 82 2.89 10.51 -7.66
CA GLY A 82 3.75 9.44 -8.19
C GLY A 82 4.99 9.19 -7.34
N ILE A 83 5.83 8.27 -7.81
CA ILE A 83 7.09 7.92 -7.15
C ILE A 83 8.05 9.11 -6.99
N GLU A 84 8.07 10.04 -7.95
CA GLU A 84 8.91 11.23 -7.89
C GLU A 84 8.47 12.16 -6.75
N ASP A 85 7.15 12.38 -6.59
CA ASP A 85 6.59 13.18 -5.51
C ASP A 85 6.88 12.55 -4.14
N MET A 86 6.67 11.23 -4.04
CA MET A 86 6.96 10.46 -2.82
C MET A 86 8.43 10.61 -2.40
N CYS A 87 9.36 10.45 -3.34
CA CYS A 87 10.80 10.55 -3.06
C CYS A 87 11.21 11.99 -2.70
N ARG A 88 10.67 13.00 -3.40
CA ARG A 88 10.90 14.43 -3.10
C ARG A 88 10.47 14.77 -1.69
N ASP A 89 9.25 14.43 -1.32
CA ASP A 89 8.67 14.82 -0.04
C ASP A 89 9.34 14.06 1.12
N GLN A 90 9.66 12.78 0.91
CA GLN A 90 10.43 11.97 1.85
C GLN A 90 11.84 12.55 2.06
N TRP A 91 12.54 12.94 1.00
CA TRP A 91 13.87 13.55 1.12
C TRP A 91 13.81 14.91 1.83
N ASN A 92 12.83 15.75 1.48
CA ASN A 92 12.62 17.02 2.16
C ASN A 92 12.39 16.84 3.67
N TRP A 93 11.63 15.82 4.08
CA TRP A 93 11.48 15.49 5.50
C TRP A 93 12.78 14.98 6.12
N ALA A 94 13.40 13.96 5.52
CA ALA A 94 14.58 13.28 6.07
C ALA A 94 15.80 14.21 6.17
N SER A 95 15.98 15.12 5.20
CA SER A 95 17.07 16.10 5.19
C SER A 95 16.93 17.16 6.29
N LYS A 96 15.69 17.52 6.64
CA LYS A 96 15.38 18.47 7.72
C LYS A 96 15.35 17.81 9.10
N ASN A 97 15.05 16.51 9.15
CA ASN A 97 14.86 15.75 10.38
C ASN A 97 15.73 14.49 10.38
N PRO A 98 17.07 14.64 10.37
CA PRO A 98 17.98 13.49 10.26
C PRO A 98 17.90 12.51 11.44
N TYR A 99 17.34 12.95 12.58
CA TYR A 99 17.11 12.14 13.77
C TYR A 99 15.62 11.90 14.06
N GLY A 100 14.76 12.07 13.05
CA GLY A 100 13.32 11.95 13.21
C GLY A 100 12.75 13.06 14.12
N TYR A 101 11.70 12.74 14.87
CA TYR A 101 10.98 13.71 15.71
C TYR A 101 11.70 14.06 17.03
N GLU A 102 12.70 13.28 17.46
CA GLU A 102 13.37 13.45 18.75
C GLU A 102 14.47 14.53 18.73
N GLY A 103 14.89 14.99 17.55
CA GLY A 103 15.70 16.20 17.39
C GLY A 103 17.18 16.11 17.83
N SER A 104 17.64 15.03 18.46
CA SER A 104 19.06 14.86 18.81
C SER A 104 19.54 13.42 18.63
N LYS A 105 20.87 13.26 18.53
CA LYS A 105 21.54 11.98 18.30
C LYS A 105 21.71 11.16 19.60
N GLU A 106 21.32 11.73 20.74
CA GLU A 106 21.77 11.34 22.10
C GLU A 106 20.62 10.87 23.02
N SER A 107 19.43 10.57 22.49
CA SER A 107 18.27 10.08 23.27
C SER A 107 18.27 8.56 23.54
N LYS A 108 19.43 7.91 23.67
CA LYS A 108 19.53 6.49 24.07
C LYS A 108 20.56 6.25 25.16
#